data_AF-A0AAQ3SN45-F1
#
_entry.id   AF-A0AAQ3SN45-F1
#
_cell.length_a   1.000
_cell.length_b   1.000
_cell.length_c   1.000
_cell.angle_alpha   90.00
_cell.angle_beta   90.00
_cell.angle_gamma   90.00
#
_symmetry.space_group_name_H-M   'P 1'
#
loop_
_entity.id
_entity.type
_entity.pdbx_description
1 polymer ?
#
loop_
_entity_poly.entity_id
_entity_poly.type
_entity_poly.pdbx_seq_one_letter_code
_entity_poly.pdbx_strand_id
1 'polypeptide(L)'
;MAARRHWACSASAAAGAMSVVVVAVVAAVAVSFAAAADVVQERLTVAMTVVAGATSRGAVCLDGSPPAYHLHRGSGAGARGWLLQFEGGGWCNDVASCAERARTRRGSTRLMTRLEVFSGILSNRPAMNPDFYNWNRVKLRYCDGGSFMGDSIYRNSSSVLHFSGQRIWDAIITDLLKKGLAKAEKVLLSGCSAGGLATFFHCDNLKERLGGTATVKCLSDAGFFLDL
;
A
#
# COMPACT_ATOMS: atom_id res chain seq x y z
N MET A 1 -17.96 -21.56 -13.30
CA MET A 1 -18.61 -20.56 -12.41
C MET A 1 -17.54 -19.60 -11.91
N ALA A 2 -17.55 -18.36 -12.40
CA ALA A 2 -16.56 -17.35 -12.00
C ALA A 2 -16.97 -16.76 -10.64
N ALA A 3 -16.19 -17.06 -9.59
CA ALA A 3 -16.34 -16.39 -8.31
C ALA A 3 -16.03 -14.90 -8.50
N ARG A 4 -16.99 -14.02 -8.18
CA ARG A 4 -16.77 -12.57 -8.15
C ARG A 4 -15.73 -12.27 -7.07
N ARG A 5 -14.49 -12.00 -7.51
CA ARG A 5 -13.37 -11.62 -6.64
C ARG A 5 -13.57 -10.16 -6.24
N HIS A 6 -13.69 -9.87 -4.95
CA HIS A 6 -13.80 -8.51 -4.45
C HIS A 6 -12.38 -7.98 -4.22
N TRP A 7 -11.92 -7.11 -5.11
CA TRP A 7 -10.65 -6.37 -5.00
C TRP A 7 -10.87 -5.06 -4.25
N ALA A 8 -11.72 -5.07 -3.23
CA ALA A 8 -12.12 -3.84 -2.56
C ALA A 8 -11.00 -3.33 -1.65
N CYS A 9 -10.75 -2.02 -1.70
CA CYS A 9 -9.98 -1.29 -0.69
C CYS A 9 -10.40 -1.76 0.72
N SER A 10 -9.48 -2.33 1.48
CA SER A 10 -9.78 -2.74 2.86
C SER A 10 -9.99 -1.51 3.73
N ALA A 11 -11.24 -1.14 3.99
CA ALA A 11 -11.61 -0.28 5.11
C ALA A 11 -11.75 -1.17 6.36
N SER A 12 -11.02 -0.87 7.42
CA SER A 12 -11.25 -1.51 8.73
C SER A 12 -12.59 -1.00 9.28
N ALA A 13 -13.61 -1.86 9.32
CA ALA A 13 -14.86 -1.57 10.01
C ALA A 13 -14.77 -1.99 11.48
N ALA A 14 -15.12 -1.09 12.40
CA ALA A 14 -15.36 -1.40 13.81
C ALA A 14 -16.78 -1.99 13.95
N ALA A 15 -16.90 -3.12 14.64
CA ALA A 15 -18.19 -3.76 14.91
C ALA A 15 -18.84 -3.14 16.16
N GLY A 16 -20.05 -2.62 16.00
CA GLY A 16 -20.93 -2.19 17.10
C GLY A 16 -21.68 -3.36 17.73
N ALA A 17 -21.92 -3.29 19.03
CA ALA A 17 -22.59 -4.31 19.84
C ALA A 17 -24.11 -4.34 19.61
N MET A 18 -24.73 -5.52 19.70
CA MET A 18 -26.18 -5.67 19.81
C MET A 18 -26.55 -6.59 20.98
N SER A 19 -27.55 -6.14 21.73
CA SER A 19 -28.04 -6.69 23.00
C SER A 19 -28.89 -7.96 22.86
N VAL A 20 -28.96 -8.67 23.99
CA VAL A 20 -29.45 -10.02 24.28
C VAL A 20 -30.99 -10.13 24.34
N VAL A 21 -31.58 -11.20 23.77
CA VAL A 21 -32.84 -11.84 24.25
C VAL A 21 -32.87 -13.37 24.01
N VAL A 22 -32.67 -14.13 25.11
CA VAL A 22 -33.33 -15.38 25.61
C VAL A 22 -33.65 -16.56 24.64
N VAL A 23 -32.84 -17.64 24.63
CA VAL A 23 -32.96 -18.97 25.34
C VAL A 23 -34.22 -19.79 25.00
N ALA A 24 -34.06 -20.89 24.22
CA ALA A 24 -34.70 -22.22 24.41
C ALA A 24 -34.50 -23.23 23.24
N VAL A 25 -33.25 -23.57 22.87
CA VAL A 25 -32.95 -24.81 22.10
C VAL A 25 -31.63 -25.39 22.62
N VAL A 26 -31.66 -25.95 23.85
CA VAL A 26 -30.45 -26.21 24.66
C VAL A 26 -29.87 -27.62 24.51
N ALA A 27 -30.47 -28.55 23.75
CA ALA A 27 -30.00 -29.96 23.78
C ALA A 27 -29.55 -30.60 22.44
N ALA A 28 -29.84 -30.03 21.27
CA ALA A 28 -29.49 -30.64 19.97
C ALA A 28 -28.38 -29.89 19.19
N VAL A 29 -27.89 -28.78 19.74
CA VAL A 29 -26.90 -27.92 19.06
C VAL A 29 -25.48 -28.14 19.64
N ALA A 30 -25.35 -28.84 20.76
CA ALA A 30 -24.08 -29.01 21.47
C ALA A 30 -23.06 -29.94 20.78
N VAL A 31 -23.43 -30.69 19.73
CA VAL A 31 -22.51 -31.60 19.01
C VAL A 31 -21.93 -30.97 17.73
N SER A 32 -22.44 -29.81 17.30
CA SER A 32 -21.94 -29.11 16.10
C SER A 32 -21.03 -27.91 16.40
N PHE A 33 -20.81 -27.60 17.68
CA PHE A 33 -20.02 -26.43 18.12
C PHE A 33 -18.59 -26.76 18.57
N ALA A 34 -18.06 -27.92 18.19
CA ALA A 34 -16.68 -28.32 18.53
C ALA A 34 -15.66 -28.13 17.38
N ALA A 35 -16.02 -27.47 16.27
CA ALA A 35 -15.13 -27.25 15.12
C ALA A 35 -15.01 -25.78 14.65
N ALA A 36 -15.48 -24.83 15.46
CA ALA A 36 -15.08 -23.43 15.29
C ALA A 36 -14.01 -23.11 16.34
N ALA A 37 -12.88 -23.82 16.26
CA ALA A 37 -11.67 -23.31 16.85
C ALA A 37 -11.41 -21.95 16.18
N ASP A 38 -11.52 -20.87 16.96
CA ASP A 38 -10.99 -19.57 16.61
C ASP A 38 -9.50 -19.75 16.28
N VAL A 39 -9.21 -20.01 15.01
CA VAL A 39 -7.88 -19.82 14.47
C VAL A 39 -7.65 -18.32 14.60
N VAL A 40 -6.96 -17.90 15.65
CA VAL A 40 -6.36 -16.57 15.73
C VAL A 40 -5.49 -16.45 14.50
N GLN A 41 -6.05 -15.85 13.45
CA GLN A 41 -5.50 -16.01 12.13
C GLN A 41 -4.32 -15.07 11.98
N GLU A 42 -3.12 -15.60 12.27
CA GLU A 42 -1.86 -14.87 12.42
C GLU A 42 -1.64 -13.84 11.32
N ARG A 43 -1.95 -12.57 11.60
CA ARG A 43 -1.91 -11.49 10.61
C ARG A 43 -0.47 -11.20 10.24
N LEU A 44 -0.15 -11.31 8.94
CA LEU A 44 1.17 -10.96 8.45
C LEU A 44 1.43 -9.48 8.71
N THR A 45 2.38 -9.19 9.59
CA THR A 45 2.78 -7.83 9.95
C THR A 45 4.19 -7.56 9.43
N VAL A 46 4.34 -6.50 8.65
CA VAL A 46 5.57 -6.21 7.90
C VAL A 46 6.20 -4.91 8.40
N ALA A 47 7.48 -4.95 8.73
CA ALA A 47 8.21 -3.77 9.19
C ALA A 47 8.44 -2.74 8.08
N MET A 48 8.40 -1.48 8.47
CA MET A 48 8.66 -0.35 7.60
C MET A 48 10.15 -0.22 7.30
N THR A 49 10.46 -0.03 6.02
CA THR A 49 11.80 0.31 5.53
C THR A 49 11.81 1.78 5.13
N VAL A 50 12.62 2.58 5.82
CA VAL A 50 12.91 3.96 5.43
C VAL A 50 13.97 3.95 4.33
N VAL A 51 13.77 4.73 3.26
CA VAL A 51 14.70 4.75 2.12
C VAL A 51 15.95 5.57 2.47
N ALA A 52 17.08 4.89 2.64
CA ALA A 52 18.35 5.53 2.97
C ALA A 52 18.80 6.51 1.87
N GLY A 53 19.31 7.68 2.27
CA GLY A 53 19.81 8.70 1.35
C GLY A 53 18.75 9.37 0.47
N ALA A 54 17.45 9.11 0.68
CA ALA A 54 16.38 9.74 -0.08
C ALA A 54 16.32 11.26 0.13
N THR A 55 16.49 11.72 1.38
CA THR A 55 16.51 13.14 1.76
C THR A 55 17.57 13.94 1.00
N SER A 56 18.78 13.39 0.85
CA SER A 56 19.88 14.04 0.10
C SER A 56 19.57 14.26 -1.38
N ARG A 57 18.58 13.53 -1.93
CA ARG A 57 18.12 13.64 -3.33
C ARG A 57 16.82 14.44 -3.47
N GLY A 58 16.36 15.05 -2.37
CA GLY A 58 15.08 15.76 -2.31
C GLY A 58 13.85 14.85 -2.32
N ALA A 59 14.02 13.53 -2.19
CA ALA A 59 12.90 12.60 -2.05
C ALA A 59 12.45 12.60 -0.58
N VAL A 60 11.46 13.43 -0.27
CA VAL A 60 10.94 13.64 1.09
C VAL A 60 9.42 13.78 1.09
N CYS A 61 8.80 13.40 2.21
CA CYS A 61 7.37 13.63 2.48
C CYS A 61 7.06 15.11 2.65
N LEU A 62 5.78 15.47 2.77
CA LEU A 62 5.32 16.86 2.96
C LEU A 62 6.09 17.61 4.06
N ASP A 63 6.41 16.95 5.18
CA ASP A 63 7.14 17.51 6.33
C ASP A 63 8.67 17.44 6.23
N GLY A 64 9.22 16.98 5.10
CA GLY A 64 10.66 16.79 4.89
C GLY A 64 11.22 15.46 5.42
N SER A 65 10.41 14.58 6.03
CA SER A 65 10.85 13.25 6.44
C SER A 65 11.14 12.33 5.24
N PRO A 66 12.04 11.33 5.35
CA PRO A 66 12.32 10.42 4.25
C PRO A 66 11.11 9.54 3.93
N PRO A 67 10.92 9.10 2.67
CA PRO A 67 9.88 8.15 2.31
C PRO A 67 10.17 6.75 2.84
N ALA A 68 9.12 5.92 2.83
CA ALA A 68 9.18 4.56 3.32
C ALA A 68 8.26 3.61 2.54
N TYR A 69 8.54 2.32 2.68
CA TYR A 69 7.70 1.25 2.16
C TYR A 69 7.81 0.02 3.07
N HIS A 70 6.93 -0.96 2.88
CA HIS A 70 7.00 -2.27 3.56
C HIS A 70 7.27 -3.34 2.51
N LEU A 71 8.17 -4.29 2.78
CA LEU A 71 8.50 -5.37 1.83
C LEU A 71 8.47 -6.71 2.55
N HIS A 72 7.60 -7.59 2.06
CA HIS A 72 7.58 -9.00 2.41
C HIS A 72 8.15 -9.82 1.25
N ARG A 73 9.09 -10.72 1.52
CA ARG A 73 9.76 -11.51 0.49
C ARG A 73 8.88 -12.65 -0.04
N GLY A 74 9.03 -12.91 -1.33
CA GLY A 74 8.40 -14.05 -1.99
C GLY A 74 9.15 -15.35 -1.73
N SER A 75 8.54 -16.47 -2.11
CA SER A 75 9.09 -17.81 -1.93
C SER A 75 8.73 -18.75 -3.09
N GLY A 76 9.53 -19.82 -3.25
CA GLY A 76 9.32 -20.84 -4.29
C GLY A 76 9.17 -20.24 -5.69
N ALA A 77 8.17 -20.73 -6.44
CA ALA A 77 7.87 -20.26 -7.79
C ALA A 77 7.49 -18.76 -7.87
N GLY A 78 7.04 -18.15 -6.76
CA GLY A 78 6.70 -16.73 -6.68
C GLY A 78 7.89 -15.81 -6.41
N ALA A 79 9.09 -16.33 -6.11
CA ALA A 79 10.23 -15.53 -5.67
C ALA A 79 10.72 -14.49 -6.70
N ARG A 80 10.41 -14.68 -8.00
CA ARG A 80 10.69 -13.72 -9.08
C ARG A 80 9.49 -12.86 -9.48
N GLY A 81 8.33 -13.06 -8.84
CA GLY A 81 7.16 -12.20 -8.96
C GLY A 81 7.21 -11.05 -7.97
N TRP A 82 6.74 -9.87 -8.39
CA TRP A 82 6.69 -8.67 -7.56
C TRP A 82 5.32 -7.99 -7.66
N LEU A 83 4.76 -7.64 -6.52
CA LEU A 83 3.54 -6.85 -6.39
C LEU A 83 3.89 -5.57 -5.63
N LEU A 84 3.76 -4.43 -6.29
CA LEU A 84 3.98 -3.10 -5.72
C LEU A 84 2.61 -2.44 -5.58
N GLN A 85 2.20 -2.12 -4.35
CA GLN A 85 0.91 -1.50 -4.08
C GLN A 85 1.07 -0.11 -3.45
N PHE A 86 0.57 0.92 -4.12
CA PHE A 86 0.47 2.26 -3.55
C PHE A 86 -0.63 2.33 -2.48
N GLU A 87 -0.29 2.91 -1.32
CA GLU A 87 -1.27 3.31 -0.32
C GLU A 87 -2.15 4.47 -0.87
N GLY A 88 -3.46 4.38 -0.70
CA GLY A 88 -4.40 5.48 -1.00
C GLY A 88 -4.59 6.43 0.17
N GLY A 89 -5.29 7.56 -0.03
CA GLY A 89 -5.56 8.48 1.08
C GLY A 89 -6.04 9.88 0.76
N GLY A 90 -6.69 10.08 -0.38
CA GLY A 90 -7.07 11.42 -0.87
C GLY A 90 -5.88 12.35 -1.08
N TRP A 91 -6.16 13.64 -1.26
CA TRP A 91 -5.17 14.69 -1.51
C TRP A 91 -5.31 15.80 -0.48
N CYS A 92 -4.38 16.74 -0.52
CA CYS A 92 -4.60 18.09 0.01
C CYS A 92 -4.61 19.05 -1.18
N ASN A 93 -5.48 20.05 -1.17
CA ASN A 93 -5.83 20.82 -2.37
C ASN A 93 -5.35 22.27 -2.32
N ASP A 94 -4.84 22.71 -1.16
CA ASP A 94 -4.28 24.04 -0.97
C ASP A 94 -3.16 24.01 0.09
N VAL A 95 -2.43 25.12 0.22
CA VAL A 95 -1.30 25.22 1.15
C VAL A 95 -1.72 24.95 2.60
N ALA A 96 -2.89 25.43 3.03
CA ALA A 96 -3.35 25.29 4.40
C ALA A 96 -3.68 23.83 4.74
N SER A 97 -4.47 23.15 3.89
CA SER A 97 -4.80 21.73 4.02
C SER A 97 -3.56 20.85 3.90
N CYS A 98 -2.59 21.20 3.06
CA CYS A 98 -1.33 20.47 2.97
C CYS A 98 -0.43 20.67 4.20
N ALA A 99 -0.43 21.87 4.79
CA ALA A 99 0.28 22.13 6.03
C ALA A 99 -0.30 21.32 7.20
N GLU A 100 -1.62 21.22 7.31
CA GLU A 100 -2.25 20.36 8.30
C GLU A 100 -1.99 18.87 8.01
N ARG A 101 -2.06 18.45 6.74
CA ARG A 101 -1.76 17.07 6.35
C ARG A 101 -0.32 16.66 6.68
N ALA A 102 0.65 17.56 6.54
CA ALA A 102 2.05 17.35 6.90
C ALA A 102 2.23 16.91 8.36
N ARG A 103 1.31 17.30 9.25
CA ARG A 103 1.28 16.95 10.67
C ARG A 103 0.57 15.62 10.96
N THR A 104 0.33 14.80 9.95
CA THR A 104 -0.34 13.51 10.08
C THR A 104 0.51 12.37 9.52
N ARG A 105 0.08 11.12 9.77
CA ARG A 105 0.67 9.92 9.15
C ARG A 105 0.66 9.95 7.60
N ARG A 106 -0.11 10.82 6.96
CA ARG A 106 -0.20 10.95 5.49
C ARG A 106 0.64 12.08 4.91
N GLY A 107 1.42 12.75 5.75
CA GLY A 107 2.39 13.78 5.34
C GLY A 107 3.76 13.63 6.00
N SER A 108 3.91 12.72 6.95
CA SER A 108 5.17 12.46 7.66
C SER A 108 5.37 10.98 7.99
N THR A 109 6.51 10.41 7.61
CA THR A 109 6.91 9.06 8.05
C THR A 109 7.31 9.01 9.53
N ARG A 110 7.50 10.16 10.18
CA ARG A 110 7.73 10.23 11.64
C ARG A 110 6.46 9.83 12.41
N LEU A 111 5.29 10.05 11.80
CA LEU A 111 3.97 9.82 12.37
C LEU A 111 3.29 8.55 11.83
N MET A 112 3.97 7.77 10.99
CA MET A 112 3.47 6.50 10.48
C MET A 112 3.72 5.36 11.47
N THR A 113 2.81 4.38 11.48
CA THR A 113 3.05 3.10 12.15
C THR A 113 4.24 2.39 11.53
N ARG A 114 5.15 1.87 12.36
CA ARG A 114 6.35 1.15 11.88
C ARG A 114 6.04 -0.25 11.38
N LEU A 115 4.84 -0.75 11.67
CA LEU A 115 4.33 -2.05 11.27
C LEU A 115 3.08 -1.85 10.42
N GLU A 116 2.95 -2.65 9.37
CA GLU A 116 1.78 -2.67 8.50
C GLU A 116 1.26 -4.10 8.35
N VAL A 117 -0.05 -4.26 8.53
CA VAL A 117 -0.70 -5.55 8.30
C VAL A 117 -0.95 -5.73 6.81
N PHE A 118 -0.41 -6.81 6.25
CA PHE A 118 -0.64 -7.19 4.86
C PHE A 118 -1.90 -8.06 4.76
N SER A 119 -2.89 -7.54 4.03
CA SER A 119 -4.20 -8.18 3.80
C SER A 119 -4.59 -8.10 2.32
N GLY A 120 -5.70 -8.77 1.94
CA GLY A 120 -6.19 -8.77 0.56
C GLY A 120 -5.11 -9.23 -0.42
N ILE A 121 -4.89 -8.46 -1.49
CA ILE A 121 -3.86 -8.74 -2.51
C ILE A 121 -2.42 -8.76 -1.95
N LEU A 122 -2.17 -8.21 -0.76
CA LEU A 122 -0.86 -8.28 -0.10
C LEU A 122 -0.72 -9.48 0.87
N SER A 123 -1.79 -10.22 1.12
CA SER A 123 -1.78 -11.38 2.03
C SER A 123 -0.80 -12.46 1.57
N ASN A 124 -0.18 -13.17 2.53
CA ASN A 124 0.61 -14.38 2.29
C ASN A 124 -0.23 -15.67 2.33
N ARG A 125 -1.54 -15.58 2.51
CA ARG A 125 -2.43 -16.73 2.56
C ARG A 125 -3.05 -17.00 1.19
N PRO A 126 -2.88 -18.21 0.63
CA PRO A 126 -3.48 -18.58 -0.66
C PRO A 126 -5.01 -18.39 -0.69
N ALA A 127 -5.70 -18.66 0.43
CA ALA A 127 -7.16 -18.50 0.51
C ALA A 127 -7.64 -17.04 0.31
N MET A 128 -6.81 -16.05 0.65
CA MET A 128 -7.14 -14.63 0.47
C MET A 128 -6.45 -14.01 -0.76
N ASN A 129 -5.28 -14.53 -1.14
CA ASN A 129 -4.46 -14.05 -2.24
C ASN A 129 -3.98 -15.22 -3.11
N PRO A 130 -4.88 -15.90 -3.83
CA PRO A 130 -4.55 -17.13 -4.53
C PRO A 130 -3.47 -16.94 -5.60
N ASP A 131 -3.37 -15.74 -6.18
CA ASP A 131 -2.50 -15.48 -7.33
C ASP A 131 -1.10 -14.98 -6.92
N PHE A 132 -0.99 -14.24 -5.80
CA PHE A 132 0.25 -13.52 -5.43
C PHE A 132 0.76 -13.82 -4.00
N TYR A 133 0.20 -14.80 -3.28
CA TYR A 133 0.55 -15.10 -1.87
C TYR A 133 2.01 -15.52 -1.64
N ASN A 134 2.75 -15.88 -2.68
CA ASN A 134 4.17 -16.21 -2.60
C ASN A 134 5.08 -15.25 -3.41
N TRP A 135 4.54 -14.13 -3.92
CA TRP A 135 5.33 -13.09 -4.58
C TRP A 135 6.07 -12.20 -3.56
N ASN A 136 7.07 -11.44 -4.03
CA ASN A 136 7.55 -10.28 -3.27
C ASN A 136 6.43 -9.25 -3.24
N ARG A 137 6.03 -8.80 -2.06
CA ARG A 137 4.90 -7.90 -1.87
C ARG A 137 5.36 -6.62 -1.20
N VAL A 138 5.06 -5.50 -1.80
CA VAL A 138 5.51 -4.18 -1.38
C VAL A 138 4.32 -3.26 -1.19
N LYS A 139 4.25 -2.57 -0.05
CA LYS A 139 3.32 -1.46 0.16
C LYS A 139 4.10 -0.15 0.22
N LEU A 140 3.87 0.72 -0.76
CA LEU A 140 4.49 2.04 -0.85
C LEU A 140 3.69 3.00 0.03
N ARG A 141 4.34 3.64 1.02
CA ARG A 141 3.66 4.52 1.97
C ARG A 141 3.44 5.90 1.38
N TYR A 142 2.21 6.39 1.50
CA TYR A 142 1.77 7.63 0.87
C TYR A 142 1.95 8.82 1.81
N CYS A 143 2.84 9.74 1.46
CA CYS A 143 3.20 10.89 2.29
C CYS A 143 3.40 12.23 1.54
N ASP A 144 3.21 12.27 0.23
CA ASP A 144 3.40 13.46 -0.60
C ASP A 144 2.11 14.27 -0.81
N GLY A 145 0.95 13.67 -0.56
CA GLY A 145 -0.35 14.34 -0.72
C GLY A 145 -0.78 14.59 -2.17
N GLY A 146 -0.01 14.11 -3.15
CA GLY A 146 -0.18 14.38 -4.58
C GLY A 146 -0.07 13.12 -5.45
N SER A 147 -0.53 11.96 -4.98
CA SER A 147 -0.50 10.69 -5.74
C SER A 147 0.87 10.29 -6.31
N PHE A 148 1.97 10.59 -5.62
CA PHE A 148 3.33 10.33 -6.10
C PHE A 148 3.70 11.08 -7.40
N MET A 149 3.03 12.18 -7.74
CA MET A 149 3.23 12.88 -9.03
C MET A 149 4.02 14.18 -8.93
N GLY A 150 3.97 14.85 -7.78
CA GLY A 150 4.56 16.18 -7.62
C GLY A 150 6.09 16.19 -7.67
N ASP A 151 6.66 17.30 -8.14
CA ASP A 151 8.06 17.66 -7.89
C ASP A 151 8.20 19.17 -7.67
N SER A 152 7.75 19.66 -6.51
CA SER A 152 7.88 21.06 -6.16
C SER A 152 8.07 21.29 -4.66
N ILE A 153 8.47 22.50 -4.30
CA ILE A 153 8.59 22.94 -2.92
C ILE A 153 7.84 24.26 -2.78
N TYR A 154 6.97 24.34 -1.78
CA TYR A 154 6.37 25.60 -1.34
C TYR A 154 7.11 26.10 -0.11
N ARG A 155 7.45 27.39 -0.10
CA ARG A 155 8.10 28.07 1.03
C ARG A 155 7.41 29.38 1.31
N ASN A 156 7.10 29.64 2.57
CA ASN A 156 6.77 30.96 3.07
C ASN A 156 7.60 31.27 4.33
N SER A 157 7.33 32.38 5.01
CA SER A 157 8.08 32.80 6.19
C SER A 157 7.98 31.86 7.40
N SER A 158 6.97 30.98 7.44
CA SER A 158 6.66 30.13 8.60
C SER A 158 6.65 28.63 8.33
N SER A 159 6.67 28.20 7.06
CA SER A 159 6.49 26.80 6.67
C SER A 159 7.16 26.46 5.34
N VAL A 160 7.63 25.21 5.26
CA VAL A 160 8.14 24.58 4.04
C VAL A 160 7.33 23.31 3.81
N LEU A 161 6.75 23.17 2.63
CA LEU A 161 6.06 21.97 2.20
C LEU A 161 6.74 21.38 0.97
N HIS A 162 6.94 20.06 1.01
CA HIS A 162 7.58 19.32 -0.06
C HIS A 162 6.57 18.46 -0.82
N PHE A 163 6.30 18.82 -2.07
CA PHE A 163 5.46 18.03 -2.97
C PHE A 163 6.35 17.16 -3.85
N SER A 164 7.06 16.22 -3.23
CA SER A 164 8.13 15.46 -3.89
C SER A 164 7.73 14.03 -4.30
N GLY A 165 6.46 13.85 -4.68
CA GLY A 165 5.88 12.54 -5.03
C GLY A 165 6.68 11.76 -6.08
N GLN A 166 7.07 12.41 -7.18
CA GLN A 166 7.89 11.80 -8.24
C GLN A 166 9.26 11.36 -7.71
N ARG A 167 9.92 12.22 -6.93
CA ARG A 167 11.22 11.90 -6.29
C ARG A 167 11.11 10.74 -5.31
N ILE A 168 10.01 10.68 -4.56
CA ILE A 168 9.71 9.58 -3.63
C ILE A 168 9.59 8.26 -4.40
N TRP A 169 8.80 8.25 -5.48
CA TRP A 169 8.68 7.10 -6.37
C TRP A 169 10.06 6.64 -6.88
N ASP A 170 10.86 7.57 -7.41
CA ASP A 170 12.17 7.27 -7.97
C ASP A 170 13.14 6.71 -6.92
N ALA A 171 13.11 7.26 -5.71
CA ALA A 171 13.94 6.80 -4.60
C ALA A 171 13.55 5.38 -4.15
N ILE A 172 12.26 5.10 -4.02
CA ILE A 172 11.75 3.77 -3.65
C ILE A 172 12.09 2.74 -4.71
N ILE A 173 11.80 3.01 -6.00
CA ILE A 173 12.08 2.05 -7.07
C ILE A 173 13.58 1.79 -7.20
N THR A 174 14.42 2.81 -7.11
CA THR A 174 15.89 2.63 -7.11
C THR A 174 16.36 1.70 -5.99
N ASP A 175 15.79 1.85 -4.80
CA ASP A 175 16.13 1.01 -3.65
C ASP A 175 15.62 -0.43 -3.80
N LEU A 176 14.41 -0.60 -4.34
CA LEU A 176 13.84 -1.92 -4.63
C LEU A 176 14.60 -2.67 -5.73
N LEU A 177 15.08 -1.98 -6.77
CA LEU A 177 15.92 -2.55 -7.83
C LEU A 177 17.17 -3.21 -7.24
N LYS A 178 17.87 -2.51 -6.33
CA LYS A 178 19.02 -3.05 -5.59
C LYS A 178 18.66 -4.25 -4.71
N LYS A 179 17.41 -4.29 -4.22
CA LYS A 179 16.87 -5.36 -3.37
C LYS A 179 16.29 -6.53 -4.17
N GLY A 180 16.50 -6.58 -5.49
CA GLY A 180 16.16 -7.72 -6.34
C GLY A 180 15.04 -7.49 -7.34
N LEU A 181 14.36 -6.34 -7.31
CA LEU A 181 13.32 -6.02 -8.30
C LEU A 181 13.90 -6.00 -9.72
N ALA A 182 15.19 -5.67 -9.89
CA ALA A 182 15.89 -5.72 -11.18
C ALA A 182 15.95 -7.12 -11.81
N LYS A 183 15.71 -8.19 -11.04
CA LYS A 183 15.72 -9.59 -11.50
C LYS A 183 14.31 -10.19 -11.63
N ALA A 184 13.27 -9.36 -11.51
CA ALA A 184 11.88 -9.81 -11.60
C ALA A 184 11.57 -10.39 -12.98
N GLU A 185 10.69 -11.39 -13.03
CA GLU A 185 10.07 -11.87 -14.28
C GLU A 185 8.73 -11.19 -14.53
N LYS A 186 7.98 -11.00 -13.44
CA LYS A 186 6.61 -10.48 -13.48
C LYS A 186 6.47 -9.43 -12.40
N VAL A 187 5.94 -8.28 -12.77
CA VAL A 187 5.69 -7.17 -11.87
C VAL A 187 4.26 -6.69 -12.05
N LEU A 188 3.50 -6.66 -10.96
CA LEU A 188 2.19 -6.04 -10.89
C LEU A 188 2.32 -4.73 -10.10
N LEU A 189 2.11 -3.60 -10.76
CA LEU A 189 1.93 -2.30 -10.10
C LEU A 189 0.44 -2.10 -9.81
N SER A 190 0.10 -1.73 -8.58
CA SER A 190 -1.27 -1.52 -8.18
C SER A 190 -1.39 -0.41 -7.13
N GLY A 191 -2.62 0.00 -6.83
CA GLY A 191 -2.91 0.94 -5.77
C GLY A 191 -4.41 1.19 -5.68
N CYS A 192 -4.85 1.70 -4.52
CA CYS A 192 -6.26 2.02 -4.25
C CYS A 192 -6.45 3.55 -4.16
N SER A 193 -7.54 4.09 -4.69
CA SER A 193 -7.91 5.51 -4.60
C SER A 193 -6.80 6.42 -5.17
N ALA A 194 -6.24 7.34 -4.38
CA ALA A 194 -5.09 8.15 -4.78
C ALA A 194 -3.88 7.30 -5.25
N GLY A 195 -3.71 6.09 -4.71
CA GLY A 195 -2.69 5.14 -5.17
C GLY A 195 -3.08 4.43 -6.47
N GLY A 196 -4.38 4.27 -6.73
CA GLY A 196 -4.88 3.79 -8.02
C GLY A 196 -4.58 4.82 -9.11
N LEU A 197 -4.80 6.10 -8.82
CA LEU A 197 -4.40 7.19 -9.71
C LEU A 197 -2.88 7.17 -9.96
N ALA A 198 -2.07 7.04 -8.90
CA ALA A 198 -0.62 6.89 -9.00
C ALA A 198 -0.19 5.71 -9.90
N THR A 199 -0.97 4.62 -9.91
CA THR A 199 -0.71 3.45 -10.75
C THR A 199 -0.78 3.80 -12.24
N PHE A 200 -1.72 4.67 -12.66
CA PHE A 200 -1.78 5.11 -14.05
C PHE A 200 -0.54 5.89 -14.46
N PHE A 201 -0.11 6.84 -13.63
CA PHE A 201 1.04 7.70 -13.94
C PHE A 201 2.38 6.97 -13.96
N HIS A 202 2.55 5.94 -13.12
CA HIS A 202 3.84 5.29 -12.92
C HIS A 202 4.00 3.94 -13.65
N CYS A 203 2.95 3.47 -14.35
CA CYS A 203 2.97 2.17 -15.01
C CYS A 203 4.07 2.05 -16.07
N ASP A 204 4.09 2.99 -17.03
CA ASP A 204 5.06 2.98 -18.13
C ASP A 204 6.47 3.29 -17.63
N ASN A 205 6.59 4.24 -16.69
CA ASN A 205 7.87 4.53 -16.04
C ASN A 205 8.48 3.28 -15.37
N LEU A 206 7.68 2.47 -14.66
CA LEU A 206 8.17 1.23 -14.06
C LEU A 206 8.69 0.24 -15.11
N LYS A 207 7.98 0.12 -16.24
CA LYS A 207 8.38 -0.75 -17.35
C LYS A 207 9.71 -0.33 -17.95
N GLU A 208 9.92 0.97 -18.16
CA GLU A 208 11.18 1.52 -18.64
C GLU A 208 12.33 1.25 -17.66
N ARG A 209 12.09 1.46 -16.36
CA ARG A 209 13.08 1.23 -15.29
C ARG A 209 13.50 -0.23 -15.14
N LEU A 210 12.69 -1.16 -15.62
CA LEU A 210 12.98 -2.60 -15.65
C LEU A 210 13.64 -3.07 -16.96
N GLY A 211 13.90 -2.17 -17.91
CA GLY A 211 14.66 -2.49 -19.12
C GLY A 211 14.01 -3.51 -20.05
N GLY A 212 12.68 -3.70 -19.95
CA GLY A 212 11.90 -4.56 -20.84
C GLY A 212 12.03 -6.08 -20.62
N THR A 213 12.88 -6.55 -19.70
CA THR A 213 13.06 -8.00 -19.46
C THR A 213 11.93 -8.61 -18.61
N ALA A 214 11.30 -7.80 -17.77
CA ALA A 214 10.17 -8.23 -16.93
C ALA A 214 8.83 -7.94 -17.62
N THR A 215 7.87 -8.85 -17.47
CA THR A 215 6.47 -8.57 -17.80
C THR A 215 5.86 -7.67 -16.75
N VAL A 216 5.56 -6.43 -17.12
CA VAL A 216 4.89 -5.45 -16.25
C VAL A 216 3.40 -5.39 -16.58
N LYS A 217 2.57 -5.45 -15.54
CA LYS A 217 1.12 -5.22 -15.59
C LYS A 217 0.73 -4.22 -14.52
N CYS A 218 -0.35 -3.48 -14.75
CA CYS A 218 -0.81 -2.43 -13.85
C CYS A 218 -2.30 -2.59 -13.57
N LEU A 219 -2.69 -2.41 -12.30
CA LEU A 219 -4.06 -2.52 -11.82
C LEU A 219 -4.41 -1.34 -10.93
N SER A 220 -5.16 -0.40 -11.49
CA SER A 220 -5.72 0.74 -10.76
C SER A 220 -7.04 0.34 -10.10
N ASP A 221 -7.08 0.34 -8.77
CA ASP A 221 -8.30 0.14 -7.99
C ASP A 221 -8.83 1.50 -7.49
N ALA A 222 -10.10 1.79 -7.78
CA ALA A 222 -10.76 3.06 -7.44
C ALA A 222 -9.95 4.33 -7.82
N GLY A 223 -9.13 4.26 -8.88
CA GLY A 223 -8.22 5.34 -9.27
C GLY A 223 -8.63 6.13 -10.51
N PHE A 224 -9.77 5.82 -11.11
CA PHE A 224 -10.32 6.54 -12.27
C PHE A 224 -11.38 7.55 -11.79
N PHE A 225 -11.12 8.83 -12.02
CA PHE A 225 -11.98 9.95 -11.59
C PHE A 225 -12.49 10.69 -12.84
N LEU A 226 -13.77 11.08 -12.81
CA LEU A 226 -14.38 11.91 -13.84
C LEU A 226 -14.32 13.38 -13.39
N ASP A 227 -13.93 14.27 -14.29
CA ASP A 227 -14.03 15.72 -14.12
C ASP A 227 -15.40 16.15 -14.64
N LEU A 228 -16.35 16.40 -13.72
CA LEU A 228 -17.77 16.62 -14.00
C LEU A 228 -18.15 18.08 -13.79
#